data_AF-A0A432Q7M4-F1
#
_entry.id   AF-A0A432Q7M4-F1
#
_cell.length_a   1.000
_cell.length_b   1.000
_cell.length_c   1.000
_cell.angle_alpha   90.00
_cell.angle_beta   90.00
_cell.angle_gamma   90.00
#
_symmetry.space_group_name_H-M   'P 1'
#
loop_
_entity.id
_entity.type
_entity.pdbx_description
1 polymer ?
#
loop_
_entity_poly.entity_id
_entity_poly.type
_entity_poly.pdbx_seq_one_letter_code
_entity_poly.pdbx_strand_id
1 'polypeptide(L)'
;MIGLKYPLRKLGISKLEQGPAHVVFTFVENSPVDPGMLLELINKARPRKRKGQRKPTDDPIRLTPDHRLLVAISDQDNLFDKIHTVIEALTTDT
;
A
#
# COMPACT_ATOMS: atom_id res chain seq x y z
N MET A 1 10.78 -17.47 3.57
CA MET A 1 9.92 -17.45 2.36
C MET A 1 10.48 -16.41 1.40
N ILE A 2 11.11 -16.82 0.30
CA ILE A 2 11.79 -15.92 -0.66
C ILE A 2 10.96 -15.94 -1.95
N GLY A 3 10.07 -14.96 -2.14
CA GLY A 3 9.16 -15.00 -3.29
C GLY A 3 8.46 -13.71 -3.68
N LEU A 4 8.77 -12.55 -3.07
CA LEU A 4 8.02 -11.30 -3.31
C LEU A 4 8.12 -10.78 -4.76
N LYS A 5 9.19 -11.12 -5.48
CA LYS A 5 9.45 -10.56 -6.82
C LYS A 5 8.34 -10.87 -7.83
N TYR A 6 7.76 -12.06 -7.77
CA TYR A 6 6.72 -12.47 -8.72
C TYR A 6 5.36 -11.80 -8.45
N PRO A 7 4.81 -11.82 -7.22
CA PRO A 7 3.60 -11.07 -6.89
C PRO A 7 3.72 -9.57 -7.16
N LEU A 8 4.85 -8.95 -6.78
CA LEU A 8 5.08 -7.51 -7.03
C LEU A 8 5.02 -7.18 -8.54
N ARG A 9 5.64 -8.02 -9.38
CA ARG A 9 5.59 -7.85 -10.84
C ARG A 9 4.18 -8.01 -11.42
N LYS A 10 3.39 -8.97 -10.91
CA LYS A 10 2.00 -9.16 -11.33
C LYS A 10 1.13 -7.94 -11.06
N LEU A 11 1.41 -7.22 -9.98
CA LEU A 11 0.72 -5.98 -9.61
C LEU A 11 1.29 -4.73 -10.33
N GLY A 12 2.28 -4.90 -11.20
CA GLY A 12 2.97 -3.77 -11.85
C GLY A 12 3.75 -2.89 -10.88
N ILE A 13 4.22 -3.44 -9.76
CA ILE A 13 5.07 -2.72 -8.80
C ILE A 13 6.52 -2.76 -9.31
N SER A 14 7.03 -1.60 -9.71
CA SER A 14 8.38 -1.42 -10.24
C SER A 14 9.43 -1.28 -9.14
N LYS A 15 9.03 -0.80 -7.96
CA LYS A 15 9.92 -0.55 -6.83
C LYS A 15 9.20 -0.74 -5.50
N LEU A 16 9.89 -1.36 -4.54
CA LEU A 16 9.46 -1.50 -3.16
C LEU A 16 10.55 -0.91 -2.26
N GLU A 17 10.21 0.08 -1.45
CA GLU A 17 11.17 0.78 -0.59
C GLU A 17 10.65 0.88 0.86
N GLN A 18 11.57 0.83 1.82
CA GLN A 18 11.28 1.18 3.21
C GLN A 18 11.87 2.55 3.50
N GLY A 19 11.02 3.51 3.83
CA GLY A 19 11.40 4.79 4.44
C GLY A 19 11.25 4.75 5.96
N PRO A 20 11.59 5.85 6.68
CA PRO A 20 11.62 5.88 8.14
C PRO A 20 10.29 5.55 8.83
N ALA A 21 9.16 5.83 8.17
CA ALA A 21 7.82 5.61 8.72
C ALA A 21 6.85 4.97 7.71
N HIS A 22 7.35 4.56 6.53
CA HIS A 22 6.49 4.03 5.47
C HIS A 22 7.18 2.93 4.67
N VAL A 23 6.40 1.99 4.16
CA VAL A 23 6.74 1.20 2.98
C VAL A 23 6.10 1.86 1.77
N VAL A 24 6.85 1.96 0.68
CA VAL A 24 6.46 2.62 -0.55
C VAL A 24 6.40 1.59 -1.67
N PHE A 25 5.21 1.40 -2.24
CA PHE A 25 4.98 0.60 -3.44
C PHE A 25 4.86 1.56 -4.62
N THR A 26 5.83 1.54 -5.52
CA THR A 26 5.80 2.34 -6.74
C THR A 26 5.25 1.51 -7.88
N PHE A 27 4.15 1.96 -8.47
CA PHE A 27 3.52 1.32 -9.60
C PHE A 27 4.09 1.87 -10.91
N VAL A 28 4.06 1.06 -11.97
CA VAL A 28 4.19 1.55 -13.35
C VAL A 28 2.96 2.38 -13.73
N GLU A 29 3.08 3.27 -14.71
CA GLU A 29 1.99 4.17 -15.14
C GLU A 29 0.70 3.39 -15.48
N ASN A 30 0.82 2.29 -16.23
CA ASN A 30 -0.29 1.41 -16.60
C ASN A 30 -0.29 0.15 -15.72
N SER A 31 -0.44 0.33 -14.41
CA SER A 31 -0.56 -0.80 -13.48
C SER A 31 -1.78 -1.66 -13.80
N PRO A 32 -1.68 -3.00 -13.72
CA PRO A 32 -2.82 -3.90 -13.89
C PRO A 32 -3.74 -3.94 -12.66
N VAL A 33 -3.40 -3.25 -11.57
CA VAL A 33 -4.23 -3.19 -10.37
C VAL A 33 -5.47 -2.35 -10.65
N ASP A 34 -6.64 -2.93 -10.40
CA ASP A 34 -7.90 -2.20 -10.47
C ASP A 34 -7.89 -1.01 -9.48
N PRO A 35 -8.13 0.23 -9.94
CA PRO A 35 -8.22 1.39 -9.05
C PRO A 35 -9.25 1.21 -7.92
N GLY A 36 -10.32 0.44 -8.15
CA GLY A 36 -11.31 0.10 -7.12
C GLY A 36 -10.68 -0.57 -5.90
N MET A 37 -9.79 -1.55 -6.10
CA MET A 37 -9.10 -2.24 -5.01
C MET A 37 -8.18 -1.32 -4.20
N LEU A 38 -7.48 -0.39 -4.86
CA LEU A 38 -6.66 0.61 -4.16
C LEU A 38 -7.51 1.52 -3.28
N LEU A 39 -8.65 2.00 -3.80
CA LEU A 39 -9.58 2.84 -3.06
C LEU A 39 -10.21 2.08 -1.88
N GLU A 40 -10.55 0.81 -2.07
CA GLU A 40 -11.03 -0.05 -0.99
C GLU A 40 -9.99 -0.22 0.12
N LEU A 41 -8.74 -0.51 -0.23
CA LEU A 41 -7.64 -0.67 0.73
C LEU A 41 -7.46 0.61 1.57
N ILE A 42 -7.45 1.78 0.93
CA ILE A 42 -7.34 3.09 1.60
C ILE A 42 -8.53 3.32 2.53
N ASN A 43 -9.75 3.02 2.07
CA ASN A 43 -10.97 3.21 2.85
C ASN A 43 -11.06 2.25 4.04
N LYS A 44 -10.61 0.99 3.90
CA LYS A 44 -10.56 0.00 4.99
C LYS A 44 -9.54 0.38 6.05
N ALA A 45 -8.38 0.89 5.65
CA ALA A 45 -7.32 1.34 6.56
C ALA A 45 -7.65 2.67 7.27
N ARG A 46 -8.77 3.31 6.91
CA ARG A 46 -9.09 4.67 7.31
C ARG A 46 -9.44 4.76 8.81
N PRO A 47 -8.69 5.53 9.64
CA PRO A 47 -9.03 5.69 11.05
C PRO A 47 -10.42 6.30 11.26
N ARG A 48 -11.16 5.81 12.25
CA ARG A 48 -12.50 6.31 12.66
C ARG A 48 -12.45 7.62 13.47
N LYS A 49 -11.54 8.56 13.15
CA LYS A 49 -11.48 9.86 13.84
C LYS A 49 -12.59 10.81 13.38
N ARG A 50 -13.02 11.72 14.28
CA ARG A 50 -14.08 12.72 14.03
C ARG A 50 -13.72 13.63 12.84
N LYS A 51 -14.71 13.91 11.98
CA LYS A 51 -14.61 14.87 10.87
C LYS A 51 -14.14 16.23 11.41
N GLY A 52 -13.12 16.84 10.79
CA GLY A 52 -12.63 18.19 11.09
C GLY A 52 -11.24 18.29 11.74
N GLN A 53 -10.69 17.21 12.29
CA GLN A 53 -9.35 17.21 12.91
C GLN A 53 -8.29 16.45 12.10
N ARG A 54 -8.58 16.10 10.85
CA ARG A 54 -7.81 15.12 10.09
C ARG A 54 -7.07 15.76 8.93
N LYS A 55 -5.75 15.55 8.89
CA LYS A 55 -4.93 15.84 7.71
C LYS A 55 -4.82 14.55 6.87
N PRO A 56 -4.76 14.63 5.53
CA PRO A 56 -4.51 13.46 4.68
C PRO A 56 -3.20 12.72 5.02
N THR A 57 -2.24 13.41 5.64
CA THR A 57 -0.98 12.83 6.14
C THR A 57 -1.16 11.88 7.32
N ASP A 58 -2.31 11.95 8.00
CA ASP A 58 -2.63 11.08 9.13
C ASP A 58 -3.20 9.72 8.68
N ASP A 59 -3.40 9.54 7.36
CA ASP A 59 -3.93 8.31 6.79
C ASP A 59 -2.81 7.27 6.71
N PRO A 60 -3.01 6.07 7.30
CA PRO A 60 -1.98 5.03 7.35
C PRO A 60 -1.71 4.41 5.97
N ILE A 61 -2.65 4.52 5.04
CA ILE A 61 -2.44 4.17 3.63
C ILE A 61 -2.87 5.35 2.78
N ARG A 62 -2.00 5.82 1.88
CA ARG A 62 -2.30 6.94 0.97
C ARG A 62 -1.69 6.73 -0.41
N LEU A 63 -2.38 7.24 -1.42
CA LEU A 63 -1.84 7.38 -2.77
C LEU A 63 -1.20 8.75 -2.94
N THR A 64 -0.16 8.78 -3.77
CA THR A 64 0.51 10.00 -4.23
C THR A 64 0.26 10.20 -5.72
N PRO A 65 0.33 11.44 -6.23
CA PRO A 65 0.13 11.71 -7.65
C PRO A 65 1.14 11.01 -8.57
N ASP A 66 2.32 10.65 -8.06
CA ASP A 66 3.39 9.99 -8.80
C ASP A 66 3.35 8.45 -8.70
N HIS A 67 2.14 7.88 -8.72
CA HIS A 67 1.91 6.43 -8.76
C HIS A 67 2.50 5.64 -7.59
N ARG A 68 2.58 6.23 -6.39
CA ARG A 68 3.04 5.49 -5.19
C ARG A 68 1.94 5.32 -4.16
N LEU A 69 1.88 4.12 -3.60
CA LEU A 69 1.11 3.80 -2.39
C LEU A 69 2.06 3.79 -1.20
N LEU A 70 1.77 4.64 -0.21
CA LEU A 70 2.53 4.74 1.02
C LEU A 70 1.74 4.05 2.13
N VAL A 71 2.37 3.08 2.78
CA VAL A 71 1.80 2.31 3.89
C VAL A 71 2.62 2.59 5.13
N ALA A 72 2.00 3.21 6.14
CA ALA A 72 2.66 3.58 7.38
C ALA A 72 3.19 2.33 8.11
N ILE A 73 4.39 2.45 8.67
CA ILE A 73 5.03 1.44 9.52
C ILE A 73 5.56 2.08 10.80
N SER A 74 5.74 1.25 11.82
CA SER A 74 6.30 1.54 13.13
C SER A 74 7.32 0.47 13.49
N ASP A 75 8.17 0.75 14.47
CA ASP A 75 9.25 -0.16 14.88
C ASP A 75 8.75 -1.51 15.45
N GLN A 76 7.46 -1.58 15.80
CA GLN A 76 6.83 -2.81 16.30
C GLN A 76 6.21 -3.68 15.19
N ASP A 77 6.19 -3.18 13.95
CA ASP A 77 5.58 -3.91 12.84
C ASP A 77 6.52 -4.97 12.26
N ASN A 78 5.98 -6.15 11.98
CA ASN A 78 6.64 -7.07 11.07
C ASN A 78 6.50 -6.56 9.62
N LEU A 79 7.60 -6.06 9.08
CA LEU A 79 7.67 -5.49 7.74
C LEU A 79 7.17 -6.46 6.65
N PHE A 80 7.57 -7.73 6.74
CA PHE A 80 7.20 -8.74 5.73
C PHE A 80 5.70 -9.02 5.76
N ASP A 81 5.11 -9.15 6.95
CA ASP A 81 3.67 -9.39 7.10
C ASP A 81 2.85 -8.21 6.56
N LYS A 82 3.32 -6.98 6.78
CA LYS A 82 2.71 -5.78 6.18
C LYS A 82 2.79 -5.79 4.65
N ILE A 83 3.94 -6.11 4.09
CA ILE A 83 4.11 -6.21 2.64
C ILE A 83 3.17 -7.28 2.07
N HIS A 84 3.10 -8.45 2.70
CA HIS A 84 2.21 -9.53 2.29
C HIS A 84 0.73 -9.13 2.37
N THR A 85 0.31 -8.52 3.48
CA THR A 85 -1.08 -8.04 3.65
C THR A 85 -1.48 -7.06 2.54
N VAL A 86 -0.58 -6.17 2.13
CA VAL A 86 -0.84 -5.23 1.03
C VAL A 86 -0.92 -5.95 -0.31
N ILE A 87 -0.01 -6.89 -0.57
CA ILE A 87 -0.02 -7.69 -1.81
C ILE A 87 -1.32 -8.51 -1.91
N GLU A 88 -1.72 -9.17 -0.83
CA GLU A 88 -2.96 -9.96 -0.76
C GLU A 88 -4.19 -9.09 -0.99
N ALA A 89 -4.26 -7.91 -0.36
CA ALA A 89 -5.38 -6.98 -0.55
C ALA A 89 -5.50 -6.44 -1.99
N LEU A 90 -4.44 -6.52 -2.78
CA LEU A 90 -4.40 -6.06 -4.18
C LEU A 90 -4.38 -7.20 -5.19
N THR A 91 -4.42 -8.46 -4.73
CA THR A 91 -4.50 -9.63 -5.59
C THR A 91 -5.93 -10.13 -5.58
N THR A 92 -6.58 -10.14 -6.73
CA THR A 92 -7.86 -10.82 -6.91
C THR A 92 -7.60 -12.33 -6.85
N ASP A 93 -8.30 -13.07 -5.99
CA ASP A 93 -8.44 -14.53 -6.19
C ASP A 93 -9.00 -14.71 -7.61
N THR A 94 -8.14 -15.15 -8.53
CA THR A 94 -8.49 -15.47 -9.91
C THR A 94 -8.44 -16.97 -10.09
#